data_AF-A0A815HNZ4-F1
#
_entry.id   AF-A0A815HNZ4-F1
#
_cell.length_a   1.000
_cell.length_b   1.000
_cell.length_c   1.000
_cell.angle_alpha   90.00
_cell.angle_beta   90.00
_cell.angle_gamma   90.00
#
_symmetry.space_group_name_H-M   'P 1'
#
loop_
_entity.id
_entity.type
_entity.pdbx_description
1 polymer ?
#
loop_
_entity_poly.entity_id
_entity_poly.type
_entity_poly.pdbx_seq_one_letter_code
_entity_poly.pdbx_strand_id
1 'polypeptide(L)'
;MFSVTETTKGKQCLLFDEYRYHRERIRNTTTYWRCERIGDCRGRVIQRGDDLPIVTSPHNHDPDKIRNEIEQFKTGLKKSIRETQTPIKKIYRSELIKRYSSSPDDVCELPMYHQIKNSLYRTKNENYPSVPESINEFVLEGKWRMSLDNQDFIIIDHHNPRFITFGTAQSLQDLCAADHLFMDGTFKSCPSVFGQLYTIHIDSSASNGTVPVLYSFLPKKTKSIYTLLFNELRTITLQHDLVLNLKFITIDFEKGAIAALKNVFPNSKIKGCNFHYNQCIFRKIQEIGLQQDYYNSSNDDPTSVKRLVQETGALAFMPIQEVNELWCKIMDKFEHIPRSQDFFDYFTETWIENGCLFPRCLWNYYKFNGARTNNGCEGWHHRLNSNINSSNPNLYQVIDELKRDYAFNMATIKQLTSSTSKPRRNPKFVHRNQRIIDLMNRYEEGRLPLTEYFDKISQTIGKKSQ
;
A
#
# COMPACT_ATOMS: atom_id res chain seq x y z
N MET A 1 -21.96 -8.72 -39.39
CA MET A 1 -21.15 -7.70 -38.69
C MET A 1 -19.69 -8.15 -38.77
N PHE A 2 -18.76 -7.26 -39.11
CA PHE A 2 -17.33 -7.59 -39.13
C PHE A 2 -16.61 -6.84 -38.00
N SER A 3 -15.51 -7.39 -37.49
CA SER A 3 -14.65 -6.70 -36.54
C SER A 3 -13.19 -6.83 -36.94
N VAL A 4 -12.46 -5.71 -36.84
CA VAL A 4 -11.01 -5.70 -37.08
C VAL A 4 -10.32 -5.59 -35.73
N THR A 5 -9.41 -6.50 -35.45
CA THR A 5 -8.59 -6.56 -34.23
C THR A 5 -7.11 -6.56 -34.60
N GLU A 6 -6.24 -6.34 -33.61
CA GLU A 6 -4.79 -6.47 -33.77
C GLU A 6 -4.26 -7.62 -32.92
N THR A 7 -3.41 -8.44 -33.53
CA THR A 7 -2.69 -9.51 -32.84
C THR A 7 -1.61 -8.94 -31.91
N THR A 8 -1.08 -9.79 -31.02
CA THR A 8 0.04 -9.45 -30.12
C THR A 8 1.33 -9.06 -30.84
N LYS A 9 1.45 -9.30 -32.14
CA LYS A 9 2.58 -8.89 -33.00
C LYS A 9 2.27 -7.66 -33.87
N GLY A 10 1.18 -6.92 -33.57
CA GLY A 10 0.77 -5.72 -34.31
C GLY A 10 0.21 -5.99 -35.70
N LYS A 11 -0.12 -7.25 -36.04
CA LYS A 11 -0.76 -7.59 -37.32
C LYS A 11 -2.28 -7.47 -37.19
N GLN A 12 -2.92 -6.79 -38.12
CA GLN A 12 -4.37 -6.70 -38.19
C GLN A 12 -5.01 -8.04 -38.58
N CYS A 13 -6.10 -8.38 -37.90
CA CYS A 13 -6.96 -9.52 -38.14
C CYS A 13 -8.40 -9.06 -38.35
N LEU A 14 -9.07 -9.60 -39.35
CA LEU A 14 -10.49 -9.41 -39.60
C LEU A 14 -11.25 -10.66 -39.15
N LEU A 15 -12.31 -10.48 -38.37
CA LEU A 15 -13.33 -11.50 -38.14
C LEU A 15 -14.56 -11.14 -38.96
N PHE A 16 -14.89 -11.98 -39.94
CA PHE A 16 -16.02 -11.80 -40.83
C PHE A 16 -16.61 -13.16 -41.22
N ASP A 17 -17.93 -13.28 -41.14
CA ASP A 17 -18.65 -14.53 -41.44
C ASP A 17 -18.14 -15.73 -40.60
N GLU A 18 -17.86 -15.50 -39.31
CA GLU A 18 -17.26 -16.47 -38.39
C GLU A 18 -15.82 -16.94 -38.75
N TYR A 19 -15.24 -16.45 -39.83
CA TYR A 19 -13.87 -16.75 -40.24
C TYR A 19 -12.89 -15.63 -39.87
N ARG A 20 -11.66 -16.02 -39.52
CA ARG A 20 -10.55 -15.10 -39.23
C ARG A 20 -9.62 -14.97 -40.42
N TYR A 21 -9.23 -13.74 -40.71
CA TYR A 21 -8.34 -13.40 -41.82
C TYR A 21 -7.19 -12.54 -41.34
N HIS A 22 -5.99 -12.79 -41.85
CA HIS A 22 -4.84 -11.90 -41.73
C HIS A 22 -4.80 -10.90 -42.88
N ARG A 23 -4.35 -9.68 -42.60
CA ARG A 23 -4.10 -8.68 -43.64
C ARG A 23 -2.95 -9.13 -44.54
N GLU A 24 -3.22 -9.33 -45.83
CA GLU A 24 -2.22 -9.73 -46.81
C GLU A 24 -1.53 -8.50 -47.42
N ARG A 25 -2.31 -7.51 -47.87
CA ARG A 25 -1.80 -6.26 -48.44
C ARG A 25 -2.87 -5.17 -48.47
N ILE A 26 -2.45 -3.92 -48.55
CA ILE A 26 -3.31 -2.76 -48.81
C ILE A 26 -2.91 -2.18 -50.17
N ARG A 27 -3.90 -1.85 -51.02
CA ARG A 27 -3.69 -1.07 -52.25
C ARG A 27 -4.73 0.04 -52.30
N ASN A 28 -4.27 1.29 -52.31
CA ASN A 28 -5.13 2.47 -52.22
C ASN A 28 -6.09 2.34 -51.02
N THR A 29 -7.40 2.36 -51.26
CA THR A 29 -8.46 2.20 -50.25
C THR A 29 -8.91 0.74 -50.06
N THR A 30 -8.31 -0.21 -50.78
CA THR A 30 -8.71 -1.62 -50.76
C THR A 30 -7.74 -2.46 -49.93
N THR A 31 -8.28 -3.11 -48.90
CA THR A 31 -7.56 -4.06 -48.05
C THR A 31 -7.88 -5.49 -48.48
N TYR A 32 -6.83 -6.28 -48.71
CA TYR A 32 -6.93 -7.69 -49.06
C TYR A 32 -6.63 -8.54 -47.83
N TRP A 33 -7.54 -9.45 -47.54
CA TRP A 33 -7.52 -10.34 -46.38
C TRP A 33 -7.43 -11.79 -46.85
N ARG A 34 -6.62 -12.60 -46.17
CA ARG A 34 -6.47 -14.04 -46.43
C ARG A 34 -6.75 -14.81 -45.15
N CYS A 35 -7.37 -15.98 -45.26
CA CYS A 35 -7.61 -16.87 -44.13
C CYS A 35 -6.36 -17.09 -43.27
N GLU A 36 -6.53 -17.16 -41.95
CA GLU A 36 -5.41 -17.34 -41.01
C GLU A 36 -4.70 -18.69 -41.13
N ARG A 37 -5.37 -19.73 -41.65
CA ARG A 37 -4.79 -21.07 -41.88
C ARG A 37 -3.93 -21.06 -43.17
N ILE A 38 -2.84 -20.30 -43.13
CA ILE A 38 -1.95 -20.08 -44.27
C ILE A 38 -1.33 -21.41 -44.70
N GLY A 39 -1.52 -21.78 -45.97
CA GLY A 39 -1.04 -23.05 -46.54
C GLY A 39 -2.17 -24.07 -46.68
N ASP A 40 -3.07 -24.11 -45.70
CA ASP A 40 -4.16 -25.10 -45.64
C ASP A 40 -5.47 -24.58 -46.25
N CYS A 41 -5.72 -23.27 -46.16
CA CYS A 41 -6.94 -22.64 -46.67
C CYS A 41 -6.63 -21.51 -47.65
N ARG A 42 -7.43 -21.44 -48.73
CA ARG A 42 -7.34 -20.38 -49.77
C ARG A 42 -8.36 -19.27 -49.62
N GLY A 43 -9.17 -19.29 -48.55
CA GLY A 43 -10.21 -18.29 -48.30
C GLY A 43 -9.67 -16.86 -48.33
N ARG A 44 -10.36 -15.97 -49.04
CA ARG A 44 -9.96 -14.56 -49.21
C ARG A 44 -11.14 -13.62 -49.18
N VAL A 45 -10.90 -12.43 -48.65
CA VAL A 45 -11.88 -11.36 -48.52
C VAL A 45 -11.27 -10.04 -48.97
N ILE A 46 -12.05 -9.21 -49.65
CA ILE A 46 -11.66 -7.85 -50.04
C ILE A 46 -12.55 -6.86 -49.30
N GLN A 47 -11.94 -5.83 -48.70
CA GLN A 47 -12.64 -4.74 -48.04
C GLN A 47 -12.25 -3.41 -48.70
N ARG A 48 -13.23 -2.57 -49.05
CA ARG A 48 -13.00 -1.24 -49.63
C ARG A 48 -13.42 -0.18 -48.60
N GLY A 49 -12.47 0.55 -48.03
CA GLY A 49 -12.76 1.49 -46.94
C GLY A 49 -13.55 0.83 -45.80
N ASP A 50 -14.68 1.44 -45.43
CA ASP A 50 -15.58 0.96 -44.36
C ASP A 50 -16.72 0.07 -44.89
N ASP A 51 -16.71 -0.30 -46.18
CA ASP A 51 -17.72 -1.17 -46.78
C ASP A 51 -17.67 -2.59 -46.18
N LEU A 52 -18.80 -3.30 -46.31
CA LEU A 52 -18.88 -4.70 -45.94
C LEU A 52 -17.83 -5.53 -46.72
N PRO A 53 -17.04 -6.37 -46.04
CA PRO A 53 -16.07 -7.22 -46.71
C PRO A 53 -16.75 -8.21 -47.68
N ILE A 54 -16.16 -8.41 -48.85
CA ILE A 54 -16.68 -9.31 -49.90
C ILE A 54 -15.81 -10.57 -49.95
N VAL A 55 -16.44 -11.75 -49.80
CA VAL A 55 -15.76 -13.04 -49.96
C VAL A 55 -15.41 -13.25 -51.43
N THR A 56 -14.13 -13.50 -51.70
CA THR A 56 -13.60 -13.71 -53.06
C THR A 56 -13.12 -15.14 -53.30
N SER A 57 -12.84 -15.88 -52.23
CA SER A 57 -12.57 -17.31 -52.28
C SER A 57 -13.19 -17.98 -51.06
N PRO A 58 -13.90 -19.11 -51.24
CA PRO A 58 -14.50 -19.84 -50.13
C PRO A 58 -13.44 -20.50 -49.25
N HIS A 59 -13.83 -20.87 -48.02
CA HIS A 59 -13.03 -21.69 -47.12
C HIS A 59 -13.24 -23.17 -47.40
N ASN A 60 -12.27 -23.98 -46.99
CA ASN A 60 -12.31 -25.44 -47.06
C ASN A 60 -12.35 -26.08 -45.66
N HIS A 61 -12.77 -25.32 -44.66
CA HIS A 61 -12.89 -25.77 -43.28
C HIS A 61 -14.04 -25.02 -42.59
N ASP A 62 -14.53 -25.59 -41.49
CA ASP A 62 -15.54 -24.94 -40.67
C ASP A 62 -14.96 -23.78 -39.84
N PRO A 63 -15.80 -22.81 -39.44
CA PRO A 63 -15.42 -21.76 -38.52
C PRO A 63 -15.02 -22.28 -37.13
N ASP A 64 -14.02 -21.64 -36.52
CA ASP A 64 -13.58 -21.94 -35.15
C ASP A 64 -14.30 -21.02 -34.15
N LYS A 65 -15.56 -21.37 -33.86
CA LYS A 65 -16.49 -20.58 -33.04
C LYS A 65 -15.95 -20.32 -31.64
N ILE A 66 -15.41 -21.36 -30.98
CA ILE A 66 -14.86 -21.26 -29.63
C ILE A 66 -13.72 -20.24 -29.57
N ARG A 67 -12.76 -20.34 -30.49
CA ARG A 67 -11.63 -19.38 -30.47
C ARG A 67 -12.06 -17.97 -30.85
N ASN A 68 -13.08 -17.81 -31.70
CA ASN A 68 -13.64 -16.49 -32.00
C ASN A 68 -14.23 -15.84 -30.74
N GLU A 69 -14.98 -16.62 -29.96
CA GLU A 69 -15.54 -16.16 -28.69
C GLU A 69 -14.47 -15.73 -27.69
N ILE A 70 -13.43 -16.55 -27.54
CA ILE A 70 -12.29 -16.24 -26.67
C ILE A 70 -11.61 -14.92 -27.08
N GLU A 71 -11.40 -14.70 -28.37
CA GLU A 71 -10.72 -13.48 -28.85
C GLU A 71 -11.61 -12.24 -28.80
N GLN A 72 -12.91 -12.36 -29.05
CA GLN A 72 -13.87 -11.28 -28.83
C GLN A 72 -13.91 -10.88 -27.35
N PHE A 73 -13.99 -11.86 -26.45
CA PHE A 73 -13.94 -11.63 -25.01
C PHE A 73 -12.66 -10.90 -24.58
N LYS A 74 -11.48 -11.38 -25.02
CA LYS A 74 -10.19 -10.70 -24.76
C LYS A 74 -10.16 -9.27 -25.32
N THR A 75 -10.73 -9.06 -26.51
CA THR A 75 -10.78 -7.73 -27.15
C THR A 75 -11.65 -6.77 -26.35
N GLY A 76 -12.82 -7.22 -25.89
CA GLY A 76 -13.70 -6.44 -25.01
C GLY A 76 -13.02 -6.04 -23.69
N LEU A 77 -12.27 -6.97 -23.09
CA LEU A 77 -11.45 -6.68 -21.89
C LEU A 77 -10.39 -5.62 -22.18
N LYS A 78 -9.60 -5.78 -23.24
CA LYS A 78 -8.53 -4.84 -23.62
C LYS A 78 -9.07 -3.45 -23.93
N LYS A 79 -10.21 -3.36 -24.63
CA LYS A 79 -10.90 -2.10 -24.91
C LYS A 79 -11.28 -1.40 -23.60
N SER A 80 -11.94 -2.12 -22.69
CA SER A 80 -12.33 -1.59 -21.38
C SER A 80 -11.14 -1.14 -20.52
N ILE A 81 -9.99 -1.83 -20.63
CA ILE A 81 -8.74 -1.46 -19.93
C ILE A 81 -8.16 -0.16 -20.49
N ARG A 82 -8.27 0.07 -21.81
CA ARG A 82 -7.77 1.30 -22.45
C ARG A 82 -8.67 2.50 -22.15
N GLU A 83 -9.97 2.27 -22.02
CA GLU A 83 -10.97 3.32 -21.85
C GLU A 83 -11.29 3.66 -20.39
N THR A 84 -11.03 2.74 -19.44
CA THR A 84 -11.41 2.93 -18.04
C THR A 84 -10.24 2.73 -17.08
N GLN A 85 -10.28 3.41 -15.94
CA GLN A 85 -9.33 3.25 -14.84
C GLN A 85 -9.77 2.17 -13.83
N THR A 86 -10.72 1.31 -14.20
CA THR A 86 -11.28 0.30 -13.31
C THR A 86 -10.24 -0.81 -13.02
N PRO A 87 -10.16 -1.36 -11.79
CA PRO A 87 -9.29 -2.49 -11.52
C PRO A 87 -9.54 -3.65 -12.50
N ILE A 88 -8.47 -4.20 -13.09
CA ILE A 88 -8.55 -5.23 -14.15
C ILE A 88 -9.42 -6.42 -13.72
N LYS A 89 -9.33 -6.83 -12.45
CA LYS A 89 -10.15 -7.93 -11.90
C LYS A 89 -11.64 -7.61 -11.91
N LYS A 90 -12.03 -6.35 -11.68
CA LYS A 90 -13.42 -5.89 -11.76
C LYS A 90 -13.89 -5.81 -13.21
N ILE A 91 -13.03 -5.32 -14.12
CA ILE A 91 -13.30 -5.37 -15.58
C ILE A 91 -13.56 -6.81 -16.03
N TYR A 92 -12.69 -7.75 -15.67
CA TYR A 92 -12.86 -9.17 -16.00
C TYR A 92 -14.19 -9.73 -15.50
N ARG A 93 -14.53 -9.48 -14.23
CA ARG A 93 -15.79 -9.96 -13.64
C ARG A 93 -17.00 -9.35 -14.36
N SER A 94 -17.00 -8.06 -14.60
CA SER A 94 -18.09 -7.38 -15.30
C SER A 94 -18.27 -7.92 -16.71
N GLU A 95 -17.19 -8.15 -17.46
CA GLU A 95 -17.26 -8.69 -18.82
C GLU A 95 -17.71 -10.17 -18.83
N LEU A 96 -17.23 -10.98 -17.88
CA LEU A 96 -17.65 -12.38 -17.74
C LEU A 96 -19.15 -12.48 -17.43
N ILE A 97 -19.66 -11.63 -16.53
CA ILE A 97 -21.09 -11.57 -16.20
C ILE A 97 -21.91 -11.19 -17.43
N LYS A 98 -21.47 -10.19 -18.22
CA LYS A 98 -22.16 -9.84 -19.48
C LYS A 98 -22.22 -11.03 -20.43
N ARG A 99 -21.10 -11.77 -20.61
CA ARG A 99 -21.07 -12.92 -21.51
C ARG A 99 -21.97 -14.06 -21.02
N TYR A 100 -21.98 -14.32 -19.71
CA TYR A 100 -22.90 -15.27 -19.09
C TYR A 100 -24.37 -14.90 -19.30
N SER A 101 -24.73 -13.61 -19.18
CA SER A 101 -26.10 -13.16 -19.43
C SER A 101 -26.54 -13.30 -20.89
N SER A 102 -25.62 -13.20 -21.85
CA SER A 102 -25.94 -13.31 -23.28
C SER A 102 -25.85 -14.74 -23.82
N SER A 103 -24.89 -15.52 -23.34
CA SER A 103 -24.61 -16.89 -23.83
C SER A 103 -23.98 -17.72 -22.69
N PRO A 104 -24.80 -18.33 -21.81
CA PRO A 104 -24.31 -19.05 -20.63
C PRO A 104 -23.37 -20.22 -20.94
N ASP A 105 -23.69 -21.01 -21.97
CA ASP A 105 -22.96 -22.24 -22.30
C ASP A 105 -21.55 -21.96 -22.84
N ASP A 106 -21.36 -20.81 -23.53
CA ASP A 106 -20.06 -20.41 -24.09
C ASP A 106 -19.05 -20.02 -23.01
N VAL A 107 -19.49 -19.74 -21.78
CA VAL A 107 -18.63 -19.27 -20.69
C VAL A 107 -17.63 -20.34 -20.25
N CYS A 108 -17.99 -21.62 -20.38
CA CYS A 108 -17.11 -22.75 -20.04
C CYS A 108 -15.82 -22.76 -20.86
N GLU A 109 -15.84 -22.21 -22.07
CA GLU A 109 -14.70 -22.16 -22.99
C GLU A 109 -13.83 -20.90 -22.81
N LEU A 110 -14.29 -19.93 -22.01
CA LEU A 110 -13.56 -18.68 -21.80
C LEU A 110 -12.36 -18.86 -20.90
N PRO A 111 -11.25 -18.13 -21.15
CA PRO A 111 -10.05 -18.26 -20.35
C PRO A 111 -10.28 -17.72 -18.94
N MET A 112 -9.82 -18.47 -17.95
CA MET A 112 -9.79 -18.06 -16.55
C MET A 112 -8.86 -16.85 -16.35
N TYR A 113 -9.20 -15.99 -15.39
CA TYR A 113 -8.45 -14.75 -15.10
C TYR A 113 -6.93 -14.96 -15.00
N HIS A 114 -6.49 -16.01 -14.31
CA HIS A 114 -5.07 -16.28 -14.11
C HIS A 114 -4.30 -16.57 -15.42
N GLN A 115 -4.98 -17.12 -16.44
CA GLN A 115 -4.39 -17.44 -17.74
C GLN A 115 -4.15 -16.20 -18.59
N ILE A 116 -5.01 -15.18 -18.46
CA ILE A 116 -4.92 -13.94 -19.27
C ILE A 116 -4.39 -12.74 -18.49
N LYS A 117 -4.23 -12.85 -17.16
CA LYS A 117 -3.77 -11.76 -16.27
C LYS A 117 -2.61 -10.97 -16.87
N ASN A 118 -1.50 -11.62 -17.22
CA ASN A 118 -0.31 -10.93 -17.71
C ASN A 118 -0.56 -10.14 -19.01
N SER A 119 -1.40 -10.66 -19.90
CA SER A 119 -1.79 -9.96 -21.14
C SER A 119 -2.60 -8.69 -20.86
N LEU A 120 -3.51 -8.75 -19.88
CA LEU A 120 -4.31 -7.60 -19.47
C LEU A 120 -3.45 -6.50 -18.83
N TYR A 121 -2.51 -6.87 -17.94
CA TYR A 121 -1.58 -5.90 -17.34
C TYR A 121 -0.62 -5.30 -18.37
N ARG A 122 -0.15 -6.08 -19.35
CA ARG A 122 0.63 -5.54 -20.49
C ARG A 122 -0.17 -4.48 -21.25
N THR A 123 -1.43 -4.77 -21.56
CA THR A 123 -2.33 -3.82 -22.23
C THR A 123 -2.51 -2.55 -21.40
N LYS A 124 -2.64 -2.65 -20.07
CA LYS A 124 -2.73 -1.48 -19.18
C LYS A 124 -1.45 -0.63 -19.22
N ASN A 125 -0.29 -1.29 -19.32
CA ASN A 125 1.01 -0.62 -19.33
C ASN A 125 1.35 0.04 -20.67
N GLU A 126 0.71 -0.34 -21.79
CA GLU A 126 0.87 0.34 -23.10
C GLU A 126 0.55 1.84 -23.03
N ASN A 127 -0.31 2.26 -22.10
CA ASN A 127 -0.69 3.67 -21.91
C ASN A 127 0.36 4.50 -21.14
N TYR A 128 1.38 3.85 -20.58
CA TYR A 128 2.40 4.50 -19.77
C TYR A 128 3.75 4.45 -20.49
N PRO A 129 4.59 5.49 -20.33
CA PRO A 129 5.95 5.43 -20.85
C PRO A 129 6.72 4.26 -20.24
N SER A 130 7.71 3.77 -20.98
CA SER A 130 8.66 2.78 -20.46
C SER A 130 9.36 3.33 -19.23
N VAL A 131 9.52 2.49 -18.21
CA VAL A 131 10.30 2.84 -17.02
C VAL A 131 11.79 2.87 -17.43
N PRO A 132 12.54 3.93 -17.12
CA PRO A 132 13.98 3.98 -17.39
C PRO A 132 14.72 2.83 -16.70
N GLU A 133 15.79 2.33 -17.31
CA GLU A 133 16.63 1.30 -16.70
C GLU A 133 17.49 1.86 -15.56
N SER A 134 17.84 3.15 -15.65
CA SER A 134 18.61 3.87 -14.62
C SER A 134 17.74 4.89 -13.89
N ILE A 135 17.90 4.93 -12.57
CA ILE A 135 17.25 5.91 -11.68
C ILE A 135 17.63 7.36 -12.06
N ASN A 136 18.83 7.56 -12.62
CA ASN A 136 19.37 8.89 -12.94
C ASN A 136 18.86 9.47 -14.26
N GLU A 137 18.33 8.64 -15.16
CA GLU A 137 17.77 9.06 -16.46
C GLU A 137 16.32 9.57 -16.34
N PHE A 138 15.76 9.52 -15.14
CA PHE A 138 14.38 9.83 -14.89
C PHE A 138 14.15 11.35 -14.74
N VAL A 139 13.52 11.93 -15.76
CA VAL A 139 13.04 13.32 -15.76
C VAL A 139 11.52 13.35 -15.74
N LEU A 140 10.95 14.09 -14.80
CA LEU A 140 9.50 14.28 -14.66
C LEU A 140 9.08 15.61 -15.27
N GLU A 141 8.45 15.55 -16.44
CA GLU A 141 7.98 16.73 -17.17
C GLU A 141 6.48 16.65 -17.51
N GLY A 142 5.93 17.81 -17.88
CA GLY A 142 4.55 17.96 -18.33
C GLY A 142 3.55 17.36 -17.35
N LYS A 143 2.63 16.54 -17.85
CA LYS A 143 1.57 15.92 -17.04
C LYS A 143 2.09 15.09 -15.87
N TRP A 144 3.34 14.62 -15.89
CA TRP A 144 3.89 13.78 -14.83
C TRP A 144 4.42 14.59 -13.64
N ARG A 145 4.79 15.86 -13.85
CA ARG A 145 5.15 16.82 -12.80
C ARG A 145 3.93 17.50 -12.17
N MET A 146 2.83 17.62 -12.90
CA MET A 146 1.65 18.36 -12.46
C MET A 146 0.66 17.50 -11.66
N SER A 147 -0.01 18.09 -10.67
CA SER A 147 -1.18 17.52 -10.00
C SER A 147 -2.43 17.52 -10.91
N LEU A 148 -3.54 16.95 -10.45
CA LEU A 148 -4.81 16.94 -11.21
C LEU A 148 -5.46 18.32 -11.33
N ASP A 149 -5.11 19.26 -10.45
CA ASP A 149 -5.51 20.67 -10.48
C ASP A 149 -4.43 21.59 -11.07
N ASN A 150 -3.48 21.03 -11.82
CA ASN A 150 -2.41 21.75 -12.53
C ASN A 150 -1.48 22.58 -11.62
N GLN A 151 -1.20 22.10 -10.41
CA GLN A 151 -0.13 22.62 -9.55
C GLN A 151 1.14 21.78 -9.72
N ASP A 152 2.31 22.34 -9.38
CA ASP A 152 3.53 21.53 -9.30
C ASP A 152 3.36 20.49 -8.17
N PHE A 153 3.50 19.21 -8.52
CA PHE A 153 3.33 18.08 -7.62
C PHE A 153 4.67 17.46 -7.20
N ILE A 154 5.77 18.20 -7.37
CA ILE A 154 7.10 17.82 -6.92
C ILE A 154 7.68 18.95 -6.07
N ILE A 155 7.97 18.65 -4.81
CA ILE A 155 8.61 19.62 -3.90
C ILE A 155 10.12 19.38 -3.76
N ILE A 156 10.58 18.14 -3.96
CA ILE A 156 12.01 17.79 -3.91
C ILE A 156 12.31 16.89 -5.11
N ASP A 157 13.31 17.30 -5.88
CA ASP A 157 13.80 16.59 -7.05
C ASP A 157 15.33 16.41 -6.92
N HIS A 158 15.74 15.47 -6.06
CA HIS A 158 17.16 15.30 -5.73
C HIS A 158 17.82 14.35 -6.74
N HIS A 159 18.95 14.76 -7.33
CA HIS A 159 19.57 14.04 -8.45
C HIS A 159 20.66 13.04 -8.05
N ASN A 160 21.39 13.24 -6.93
CA ASN A 160 22.46 12.34 -6.52
C ASN A 160 22.67 12.30 -5.00
N PRO A 161 22.19 11.27 -4.28
CA PRO A 161 21.45 10.11 -4.79
C PRO A 161 20.06 10.49 -5.29
N ARG A 162 19.57 9.82 -6.33
CA ARG A 162 18.26 10.13 -6.91
C ARG A 162 17.12 9.76 -5.94
N PHE A 163 16.32 10.76 -5.54
CA PHE A 163 15.06 10.56 -4.86
C PHE A 163 14.13 11.73 -5.15
N ILE A 164 12.81 11.49 -5.05
CA ILE A 164 11.80 12.47 -5.43
C ILE A 164 10.73 12.48 -4.36
N THR A 165 10.33 13.68 -3.94
CA THR A 165 9.20 13.88 -3.02
C THR A 165 8.09 14.62 -3.72
N PHE A 166 6.95 13.94 -3.83
CA PHE A 166 5.70 14.47 -4.33
C PHE A 166 4.92 15.15 -3.22
N GLY A 167 4.31 16.27 -3.57
CA GLY A 167 3.55 17.15 -2.70
C GLY A 167 3.35 18.48 -3.40
N THR A 168 2.63 19.39 -2.78
CA THR A 168 2.46 20.77 -3.26
C THR A 168 2.92 21.76 -2.19
N ALA A 169 2.89 23.06 -2.49
CA ALA A 169 3.07 24.11 -1.48
C ALA A 169 2.06 23.97 -0.32
N GLN A 170 0.82 23.55 -0.59
CA GLN A 170 -0.17 23.29 0.45
C GLN A 170 0.26 22.12 1.34
N SER A 171 0.85 21.06 0.77
CA SER A 171 1.39 19.96 1.58
C SER A 171 2.45 20.42 2.58
N LEU A 172 3.29 21.40 2.21
CA LEU A 172 4.29 21.96 3.13
C LEU A 172 3.65 22.77 4.25
N GLN A 173 2.62 23.55 3.95
CA GLN A 173 1.85 24.29 4.96
C GLN A 173 1.18 23.33 5.95
N ASP A 174 0.51 22.30 5.43
CA ASP A 174 -0.18 21.28 6.23
C ASP A 174 0.82 20.51 7.11
N LEU A 175 2.00 20.18 6.56
CA LEU A 175 3.09 19.54 7.29
C LEU A 175 3.59 20.40 8.46
N CYS A 176 3.81 21.71 8.23
CA CYS A 176 4.32 22.62 9.25
C CYS A 176 3.26 22.97 10.31
N ALA A 177 1.98 22.94 9.95
CA ALA A 177 0.87 23.19 10.87
C ALA A 177 0.52 21.99 11.76
N ALA A 178 0.92 20.77 11.37
CA ALA A 178 0.57 19.55 12.09
C ALA A 178 1.36 19.37 13.39
N ASP A 179 0.64 19.06 14.47
CA ASP A 179 1.25 18.72 15.76
C ASP A 179 1.81 17.29 15.80
N HIS A 180 1.23 16.39 15.01
CA HIS A 180 1.57 14.96 15.02
C HIS A 180 1.72 14.44 13.59
N LEU A 181 2.92 13.93 13.29
CA LEU A 181 3.24 13.24 12.05
C LEU A 181 3.30 11.73 12.22
N PHE A 182 2.92 11.03 11.17
CA PHE A 182 3.13 9.60 11.01
C PHE A 182 3.98 9.35 9.78
N MET A 183 5.01 8.53 9.91
CA MET A 183 5.92 8.25 8.80
C MET A 183 6.06 6.75 8.61
N ASP A 184 5.95 6.29 7.37
CA ASP A 184 5.94 4.85 7.08
C ASP A 184 6.48 4.55 5.67
N GLY A 185 7.10 3.38 5.51
CA GLY A 185 7.70 2.93 4.26
C GLY A 185 6.99 1.68 3.71
N THR A 186 6.64 1.69 2.42
CA THR A 186 6.03 0.54 1.74
C THR A 186 6.78 0.14 0.47
N PHE A 187 6.85 -1.17 0.24
CA PHE A 187 7.60 -1.76 -0.89
C PHE A 187 6.70 -2.20 -2.04
N LYS A 188 5.51 -2.73 -1.72
CA LYS A 188 4.60 -3.35 -2.70
C LYS A 188 4.12 -2.38 -3.77
N SER A 189 3.98 -1.11 -3.41
CA SER A 189 3.60 -0.01 -4.31
C SER A 189 4.80 0.75 -4.89
N CYS A 190 6.03 0.34 -4.55
CA CYS A 190 7.23 1.03 -5.01
C CYS A 190 7.65 0.52 -6.39
N PRO A 191 7.89 1.42 -7.37
CA PRO A 191 8.51 1.06 -8.63
C PRO A 191 9.89 0.43 -8.39
N SER A 192 10.27 -0.57 -9.20
CA SER A 192 11.49 -1.37 -8.99
C SER A 192 12.80 -0.58 -9.06
N VAL A 193 12.79 0.60 -9.68
CA VAL A 193 13.94 1.51 -9.74
C VAL A 193 14.23 2.22 -8.42
N PHE A 194 13.30 2.19 -7.46
CA PHE A 194 13.45 2.73 -6.11
C PHE A 194 13.40 1.62 -5.06
N GLY A 195 14.04 1.85 -3.91
CA GLY A 195 14.07 0.88 -2.81
C GLY A 195 12.80 0.90 -1.95
N GLN A 196 12.10 2.03 -1.87
CA GLN A 196 10.84 2.16 -1.13
C GLN A 196 10.03 3.41 -1.53
N LEU A 197 8.73 3.35 -1.31
CA LEU A 197 7.86 4.52 -1.21
C LEU A 197 7.69 4.87 0.28
N TYR A 198 8.22 6.02 0.69
CA TYR A 198 8.14 6.54 2.05
C TYR A 198 7.10 7.66 2.12
N THR A 199 6.13 7.56 3.02
CA THR A 199 5.03 8.50 3.12
C THR A 199 5.03 9.22 4.46
N ILE A 200 4.68 10.51 4.42
CA ILE A 200 4.49 11.34 5.60
C ILE A 200 3.02 11.74 5.64
N HIS A 201 2.39 11.40 6.76
CA HIS A 201 0.99 11.68 7.04
C HIS A 201 0.88 12.63 8.23
N ILE A 202 -0.17 13.42 8.25
CA ILE A 202 -0.53 14.30 9.36
C ILE A 202 -1.77 13.76 10.06
N ASP A 203 -1.91 13.99 11.38
CA ASP A 203 -3.19 13.86 12.06
C ASP A 203 -4.10 15.03 11.67
N SER A 204 -5.20 14.77 10.97
CA SER A 204 -6.15 15.81 10.59
C SER A 204 -7.35 15.78 11.54
N SER A 205 -7.48 16.86 12.33
CA SER A 205 -8.61 17.07 13.23
C SER A 205 -9.97 17.23 12.51
N ALA A 206 -9.93 17.53 11.20
CA ALA A 206 -11.10 17.57 10.33
C ALA A 206 -11.55 16.15 9.92
N SER A 207 -10.61 15.26 9.56
CA SER A 207 -10.91 13.88 9.15
C SER A 207 -11.02 12.89 10.30
N ASN A 208 -10.69 13.29 11.52
CA ASN A 208 -10.59 12.40 12.68
C ASN A 208 -9.65 11.20 12.41
N GLY A 209 -8.65 11.37 11.54
CA GLY A 209 -7.72 10.33 11.11
C GLY A 209 -6.47 10.88 10.42
N THR A 210 -5.64 9.99 9.91
CA THR A 210 -4.38 10.36 9.26
C THR A 210 -4.56 10.58 7.77
N VAL A 211 -3.91 11.61 7.24
CA VAL A 211 -3.95 11.96 5.81
C VAL A 211 -2.53 12.07 5.28
N PRO A 212 -2.16 11.38 4.18
CA PRO A 212 -0.85 11.57 3.56
C PRO A 212 -0.77 12.96 2.92
N VAL A 213 0.35 13.63 3.15
CA VAL A 213 0.65 14.94 2.56
C VAL A 213 1.84 14.90 1.64
N LEU A 214 2.80 14.00 1.91
CA LEU A 214 4.03 13.83 1.13
C LEU A 214 4.29 12.36 0.82
N TYR A 215 4.81 12.12 -0.39
CA TYR A 215 5.13 10.80 -0.90
C TYR A 215 6.55 10.84 -1.48
N SER A 216 7.48 10.03 -0.96
CA SER A 216 8.88 10.06 -1.36
C SER A 216 9.33 8.72 -1.92
N PHE A 217 9.78 8.71 -3.17
CA PHE A 217 10.50 7.56 -3.71
C PHE A 217 11.96 7.63 -3.28
N LEU A 218 12.37 6.73 -2.39
CA LEU A 218 13.74 6.68 -1.85
C LEU A 218 14.52 5.52 -2.46
N PRO A 219 15.82 5.71 -2.76
CA PRO A 219 16.63 4.66 -3.39
C PRO A 219 16.98 3.54 -2.41
N LYS A 220 17.17 3.85 -1.13
CA LYS A 220 17.60 2.88 -0.09
C LYS A 220 17.04 3.25 1.29
N LYS A 221 17.02 2.24 2.17
CA LYS A 221 16.61 2.33 3.59
C LYS A 221 17.81 2.57 4.51
N THR A 222 18.51 3.67 4.31
CA THR A 222 19.74 3.96 5.07
C THR A 222 19.61 5.28 5.83
N LYS A 223 20.28 5.38 6.98
CA LYS A 223 20.31 6.61 7.79
C LYS A 223 20.68 7.83 6.96
N SER A 224 21.68 7.72 6.08
CA SER A 224 22.14 8.83 5.24
C SER A 224 21.04 9.33 4.29
N ILE A 225 20.30 8.43 3.65
CA ILE A 225 19.18 8.80 2.76
C ILE A 225 18.05 9.49 3.54
N TYR A 226 17.69 8.98 4.71
CA TYR A 226 16.68 9.62 5.55
C TYR A 226 17.14 10.99 6.06
N THR A 227 18.39 11.11 6.52
CA THR A 227 18.96 12.39 6.96
C THR A 227 18.92 13.41 5.82
N LEU A 228 19.23 12.98 4.60
CA LEU A 228 19.16 13.84 3.43
C LEU A 228 17.73 14.27 3.13
N LEU A 229 16.75 13.34 3.09
CA LEU A 229 15.33 13.67 2.92
C LEU A 229 14.86 14.71 3.96
N PHE A 230 15.17 14.50 5.23
CA PHE A 230 14.73 15.39 6.31
C PHE A 230 15.41 16.77 6.25
N ASN A 231 16.67 16.84 5.83
CA ASN A 231 17.34 18.11 5.59
C ASN A 231 16.76 18.85 4.38
N GLU A 232 16.48 18.16 3.28
CA GLU A 232 15.81 18.76 2.11
C GLU A 232 14.43 19.29 2.48
N LEU A 233 13.65 18.55 3.29
CA LEU A 233 12.36 19.03 3.80
C LEU A 233 12.49 20.29 4.66
N ARG A 234 13.54 20.39 5.47
CA ARG A 234 13.83 21.61 6.23
C ARG A 234 14.23 22.77 5.31
N THR A 235 15.03 22.52 4.28
CA THR A 235 15.44 23.55 3.33
C THR A 235 14.27 24.06 2.51
N ILE A 236 13.46 23.17 1.93
CA ILE A 236 12.33 23.57 1.08
C ILE A 236 11.25 24.30 1.89
N THR A 237 11.01 23.92 3.14
CA THR A 237 10.07 24.66 3.99
C THR A 237 10.55 26.08 4.27
N LEU A 238 11.85 26.28 4.55
CA LEU A 238 12.42 27.62 4.73
C LEU A 238 12.36 28.47 3.46
N GLN A 239 12.55 27.86 2.27
CA GLN A 239 12.41 28.55 0.98
C GLN A 239 10.97 29.04 0.73
N HIS A 240 9.99 28.44 1.40
CA HIS A 240 8.58 28.84 1.36
C HIS A 240 8.17 29.71 2.56
N ASP A 241 9.14 30.28 3.30
CA ASP A 241 8.91 31.08 4.51
C ASP A 241 8.16 30.32 5.62
N LEU A 242 8.29 28.99 5.65
CA LEU A 242 7.71 28.11 6.66
C LEU A 242 8.79 27.58 7.61
N VAL A 243 8.40 27.31 8.86
CA VAL A 243 9.28 26.67 9.85
C VAL A 243 8.76 25.27 10.14
N LEU A 244 9.53 24.27 9.72
CA LEU A 244 9.22 22.88 10.01
C LEU A 244 9.59 22.53 11.45
N ASN A 245 8.62 22.65 12.37
CA ASN A 245 8.78 22.29 13.77
C ASN A 245 8.03 21.00 14.11
N LEU A 246 8.75 19.88 14.12
CA LEU A 246 8.17 18.57 14.41
C LEU A 246 7.98 18.37 15.91
N LYS A 247 6.74 18.48 16.41
CA LYS A 247 6.44 18.26 17.83
C LYS A 247 6.41 16.77 18.19
N PHE A 248 5.52 16.01 17.53
CA PHE A 248 5.35 14.58 17.77
C PHE A 248 5.45 13.78 16.48
N ILE A 249 6.17 12.66 16.53
CA ILE A 249 6.34 11.76 15.39
C ILE A 249 6.06 10.33 15.85
N THR A 250 5.19 9.63 15.13
CA THR A 250 5.01 8.18 15.26
C THR A 250 5.58 7.48 14.03
N ILE A 251 6.47 6.52 14.25
CA ILE A 251 7.19 5.81 13.18
C ILE A 251 7.32 4.32 13.50
N ASP A 252 7.52 3.49 12.47
CA ASP A 252 7.95 2.11 12.65
C ASP A 252 9.36 2.02 13.29
N PHE A 253 9.72 0.85 13.85
CA PHE A 253 11.01 0.57 14.49
C PHE A 253 12.15 0.41 13.48
N GLU A 254 12.31 1.38 12.60
CA GLU A 254 13.38 1.44 11.63
C GLU A 254 14.56 2.27 12.14
N LYS A 255 15.65 1.59 12.51
CA LYS A 255 16.86 2.20 13.08
C LYS A 255 17.38 3.39 12.25
N GLY A 256 17.40 3.24 10.92
CA GLY A 256 17.91 4.27 10.00
C GLY A 256 17.09 5.56 10.06
N ALA A 257 15.77 5.46 9.97
CA ALA A 257 14.87 6.60 9.99
C ALA A 257 14.84 7.29 11.37
N ILE A 258 14.80 6.51 12.46
CA ILE A 258 14.82 7.05 13.83
C ILE A 258 16.12 7.79 14.11
N ALA A 259 17.28 7.20 13.73
CA ALA A 259 18.57 7.84 13.92
C ALA A 259 18.73 9.12 13.08
N ALA A 260 18.12 9.17 11.90
CA ALA A 260 18.09 10.36 11.05
C ALA A 260 17.21 11.47 11.65
N LEU A 261 16.00 11.14 12.12
CA LEU A 261 15.10 12.09 12.78
C LEU A 261 15.74 12.70 14.03
N LYS A 262 16.35 11.88 14.90
CA LYS A 262 17.04 12.37 16.10
C LYS A 262 18.19 13.32 15.77
N ASN A 263 18.85 13.13 14.63
CA ASN A 263 19.93 13.99 14.17
C ASN A 263 19.38 15.32 13.63
N VAL A 264 18.40 15.27 12.73
CA VAL A 264 17.90 16.48 12.03
C VAL A 264 16.93 17.30 12.91
N PHE A 265 16.12 16.63 13.73
CA PHE A 265 15.09 17.20 14.59
C PHE A 265 15.23 16.73 16.04
N PRO A 266 16.31 17.12 16.75
CA PRO A 266 16.61 16.62 18.10
C PRO A 266 15.55 16.96 19.15
N ASN A 267 14.79 18.04 18.93
CA ASN A 267 13.73 18.48 19.84
C ASN A 267 12.39 17.75 19.63
N SER A 268 12.28 16.93 18.58
CA SER A 268 11.04 16.20 18.28
C SER A 268 10.83 15.03 19.23
N LYS A 269 9.58 14.85 19.68
CA LYS A 269 9.19 13.69 20.50
C LYS A 269 8.84 12.52 19.58
N ILE A 270 9.80 11.63 19.39
CA ILE A 270 9.65 10.44 18.55
C ILE A 270 9.11 9.29 19.41
N LYS A 271 8.03 8.66 18.94
CA LYS A 271 7.46 7.43 19.47
C LYS A 271 7.46 6.35 18.38
N GLY A 272 7.75 5.12 18.79
CA GLY A 272 7.49 3.96 17.95
C GLY A 272 5.98 3.79 17.74
N CYS A 273 5.59 2.95 16.79
CA CYS A 273 4.20 2.55 16.61
C CYS A 273 3.89 1.37 17.54
N ASN A 274 2.88 1.49 18.40
CA ASN A 274 2.51 0.42 19.34
C ASN A 274 2.04 -0.85 18.62
N PHE A 275 1.45 -0.72 17.43
CA PHE A 275 1.10 -1.88 16.61
C PHE A 275 2.36 -2.65 16.19
N HIS A 276 3.36 -1.94 15.65
CA HIS A 276 4.63 -2.54 15.24
C HIS A 276 5.43 -3.10 16.42
N TYR A 277 5.37 -2.48 17.61
CA TYR A 277 5.95 -3.02 18.85
C TYR A 277 5.37 -4.40 19.17
N ASN A 278 4.04 -4.51 19.21
CA ASN A 278 3.36 -5.80 19.44
C ASN A 278 3.61 -6.79 18.29
N GLN A 279 3.77 -6.30 17.07
CA GLN A 279 4.12 -7.13 15.92
C GLN A 279 5.54 -7.71 16.04
N CYS A 280 6.53 -6.94 16.52
CA CYS A 280 7.89 -7.44 16.79
C CYS A 280 7.88 -8.55 17.83
N ILE A 281 7.14 -8.37 18.94
CA ILE A 281 6.94 -9.40 19.96
C ILE A 281 6.41 -10.69 19.32
N PHE A 282 5.32 -10.59 18.55
CA PHE A 282 4.72 -11.77 17.94
C PHE A 282 5.60 -12.41 16.86
N ARG A 283 6.33 -11.61 16.06
CA ARG A 283 7.28 -12.13 15.07
C ARG A 283 8.37 -12.96 15.75
N LYS A 284 8.88 -12.54 16.91
CA LYS A 284 9.86 -13.34 17.64
C LYS A 284 9.26 -14.67 18.10
N ILE A 285 8.04 -14.68 18.65
CA ILE A 285 7.31 -15.91 19.01
C ILE A 285 7.19 -16.88 17.80
N GLN A 286 6.95 -16.35 16.61
CA GLN A 286 6.91 -17.16 15.39
C GLN A 286 8.28 -17.73 15.02
N GLU A 287 9.33 -16.89 15.07
CA GLU A 287 10.72 -17.27 14.79
C GLU A 287 11.22 -18.40 15.70
N ILE A 288 10.88 -18.32 16.99
CA ILE A 288 11.21 -19.34 17.99
C ILE A 288 10.19 -20.49 18.02
N GLY A 289 9.36 -20.65 17.00
CA GLY A 289 8.47 -21.81 16.83
C GLY A 289 7.32 -21.95 17.83
N LEU A 290 7.04 -20.92 18.64
CA LEU A 290 5.94 -20.92 19.63
C LEU A 290 4.60 -20.42 19.07
N GLN A 291 4.48 -20.32 17.74
CA GLN A 291 3.28 -19.82 17.08
C GLN A 291 2.06 -20.71 17.37
N GLN A 292 2.23 -22.04 17.35
CA GLN A 292 1.11 -22.95 17.59
C GLN A 292 0.70 -22.97 19.06
N ASP A 293 1.66 -22.92 19.99
CA ASP A 293 1.39 -22.79 21.42
C ASP A 293 0.59 -21.53 21.72
N TYR A 294 0.93 -20.40 21.08
CA TYR A 294 0.15 -19.17 21.18
C TYR A 294 -1.32 -19.34 20.75
N TYR A 295 -1.58 -20.04 19.64
CA TYR A 295 -2.93 -20.23 19.12
C TYR A 295 -3.75 -21.26 19.90
N ASN A 296 -3.08 -22.30 20.42
CA ASN A 296 -3.70 -23.37 21.20
C ASN A 296 -3.89 -23.02 22.68
N SER A 297 -3.29 -21.91 23.14
CA SER A 297 -3.43 -21.39 24.49
C SER A 297 -4.90 -21.12 24.84
N SER A 298 -5.39 -21.70 25.95
CA SER A 298 -6.66 -21.28 26.54
C SER A 298 -6.59 -19.80 26.93
N ASN A 299 -7.73 -19.10 26.86
CA ASN A 299 -7.82 -17.72 27.34
C ASN A 299 -7.63 -17.60 28.86
N ASP A 300 -7.85 -18.70 29.59
CA ASP A 300 -7.88 -18.71 31.05
C ASP A 300 -6.56 -19.19 31.68
N ASP A 301 -5.61 -19.70 30.87
CA ASP A 301 -4.30 -20.12 31.36
C ASP A 301 -3.36 -18.91 31.58
N PRO A 302 -3.07 -18.55 32.85
CA PRO A 302 -2.25 -17.38 33.17
C PRO A 302 -0.75 -17.62 32.91
N THR A 303 -0.35 -18.83 32.53
CA THR A 303 1.03 -19.24 32.25
C THR A 303 1.28 -19.59 30.79
N SER A 304 0.29 -19.30 29.93
CA SER A 304 0.35 -19.60 28.49
C SER A 304 1.27 -18.67 27.69
N VAL A 305 1.71 -19.13 26.51
CA VAL A 305 2.46 -18.29 25.53
C VAL A 305 1.65 -17.05 25.14
N LYS A 306 0.33 -17.19 25.03
CA LYS A 306 -0.55 -16.04 24.79
C LYS A 306 -0.44 -14.99 25.89
N ARG A 307 -0.39 -15.44 27.14
CA ARG A 307 -0.26 -14.56 28.29
C ARG A 307 1.12 -13.91 28.37
N LEU A 308 2.20 -14.62 28.03
CA LEU A 308 3.54 -14.07 27.86
C LEU A 308 3.55 -12.88 26.87
N VAL A 309 2.93 -13.06 25.68
CA VAL A 309 2.82 -11.98 24.67
C VAL A 309 2.02 -10.78 25.19
N GLN A 310 0.91 -11.04 25.89
CA GLN A 310 0.06 -9.97 26.45
C GLN A 310 0.77 -9.18 27.55
N GLU A 311 1.46 -9.85 28.47
CA GLU A 311 2.21 -9.22 29.56
C GLU A 311 3.41 -8.44 29.03
N THR A 312 4.14 -9.00 28.08
CA THR A 312 5.26 -8.29 27.41
C THR A 312 4.76 -7.05 26.66
N GLY A 313 3.62 -7.16 25.98
CA GLY A 313 2.97 -6.03 25.33
C GLY A 313 2.51 -4.94 26.32
N ALA A 314 2.16 -5.33 27.54
CA ALA A 314 1.64 -4.42 28.57
C ALA A 314 2.71 -3.54 29.19
N LEU A 315 3.99 -3.93 29.14
CA LEU A 315 5.13 -3.13 29.59
C LEU A 315 5.16 -1.74 28.93
N ALA A 316 4.67 -1.63 27.69
CA ALA A 316 4.55 -0.36 26.98
C ALA A 316 3.62 0.64 27.70
N PHE A 317 2.80 0.21 28.64
CA PHE A 317 1.87 1.05 29.38
C PHE A 317 2.19 1.11 30.87
N MET A 318 3.36 0.63 31.30
CA MET A 318 3.76 0.64 32.70
C MET A 318 4.64 1.85 33.02
N PRO A 319 4.67 2.34 34.27
CA PRO A 319 5.64 3.34 34.68
C PRO A 319 7.05 2.87 34.35
N ILE A 320 7.87 3.74 33.76
CA ILE A 320 9.20 3.35 33.24
C ILE A 320 10.10 2.77 34.33
N GLN A 321 9.96 3.25 35.56
CA GLN A 321 10.71 2.77 36.73
C GLN A 321 10.40 1.30 37.05
N GLU A 322 9.15 0.88 36.84
CA GLU A 322 8.65 -0.46 37.17
C GLU A 322 8.94 -1.50 36.08
N VAL A 323 9.31 -1.06 34.86
CA VAL A 323 9.49 -1.94 33.70
C VAL A 323 10.52 -3.05 33.96
N ASN A 324 11.61 -2.76 34.66
CA ASN A 324 12.63 -3.77 34.97
C ASN A 324 12.09 -4.86 35.89
N GLU A 325 11.48 -4.45 37.00
CA GLU A 325 10.94 -5.38 37.98
C GLU A 325 9.83 -6.25 37.38
N LEU A 326 8.95 -5.65 36.58
CA LEU A 326 7.90 -6.39 35.87
C LEU A 326 8.49 -7.33 34.82
N TRP A 327 9.57 -6.94 34.13
CA TRP A 327 10.25 -7.83 33.18
C TRP A 327 10.87 -9.05 33.87
N CYS A 328 11.55 -8.87 35.02
CA CYS A 328 12.05 -9.99 35.82
C CYS A 328 10.91 -10.95 36.23
N LYS A 329 9.79 -10.41 36.70
CA LYS A 329 8.60 -11.23 37.04
C LYS A 329 8.04 -11.99 35.84
N ILE A 330 8.08 -11.41 34.64
CA ILE A 330 7.67 -12.12 33.41
C ILE A 330 8.65 -13.25 33.11
N MET A 331 9.96 -13.02 33.19
CA MET A 331 10.96 -14.08 32.95
C MET A 331 10.76 -15.26 33.90
N ASP A 332 10.65 -15.00 35.21
CA ASP A 332 10.44 -16.04 36.22
C ASP A 332 9.12 -16.80 35.99
N LYS A 333 8.05 -16.07 35.65
CA LYS A 333 6.71 -16.64 35.48
C LYS A 333 6.59 -17.57 34.27
N PHE A 334 7.37 -17.32 33.21
CA PHE A 334 7.25 -18.02 31.93
C PHE A 334 8.49 -18.86 31.58
N GLU A 335 9.41 -19.07 32.54
CA GLU A 335 10.63 -19.87 32.36
C GLU A 335 10.34 -21.32 31.94
N HIS A 336 9.20 -21.87 32.37
CA HIS A 336 8.77 -23.23 32.06
C HIS A 336 8.38 -23.45 30.59
N ILE A 337 8.10 -22.36 29.84
CA ILE A 337 7.74 -22.45 28.43
C ILE A 337 8.99 -22.86 27.64
N PRO A 338 8.96 -23.97 26.87
CA PRO A 338 10.09 -24.34 26.03
C PRO A 338 10.50 -23.20 25.10
N ARG A 339 11.80 -22.94 24.97
CA ARG A 339 12.36 -21.86 24.11
C ARG A 339 12.02 -20.43 24.56
N SER A 340 11.46 -20.25 25.75
CA SER A 340 11.22 -18.92 26.34
C SER A 340 12.51 -18.11 26.51
N GLN A 341 13.62 -18.77 26.80
CA GLN A 341 14.93 -18.11 26.93
C GLN A 341 15.33 -17.35 25.66
N ASP A 342 15.17 -17.93 24.47
CA ASP A 342 15.45 -17.28 23.18
C ASP A 342 14.62 -15.98 23.00
N PHE A 343 13.41 -15.95 23.58
CA PHE A 343 12.56 -14.77 23.59
C PHE A 343 13.01 -13.75 24.64
N PHE A 344 13.38 -14.20 25.83
CA PHE A 344 13.87 -13.34 26.91
C PHE A 344 15.16 -12.62 26.52
N ASP A 345 16.13 -13.34 25.96
CA ASP A 345 17.40 -12.77 25.50
C ASP A 345 17.15 -11.69 24.44
N TYR A 346 16.36 -12.04 23.41
CA TYR A 346 15.96 -11.08 22.37
C TYR A 346 15.30 -9.83 22.95
N PHE A 347 14.32 -10.01 23.84
CA PHE A 347 13.54 -8.89 24.31
C PHE A 347 14.36 -7.99 25.23
N THR A 348 15.24 -8.59 26.04
CA THR A 348 16.16 -7.91 26.94
C THR A 348 17.13 -7.01 26.17
N GLU A 349 17.85 -7.58 25.19
CA GLU A 349 18.83 -6.88 24.36
C GLU A 349 18.19 -5.79 23.48
N THR A 350 16.98 -6.04 22.98
CA THR A 350 16.33 -5.15 22.00
C THR A 350 15.60 -3.98 22.67
N TRP A 351 14.94 -4.22 23.81
CA TRP A 351 13.96 -3.29 24.38
C TRP A 351 14.24 -2.84 25.82
N ILE A 352 14.92 -3.66 26.63
CA ILE A 352 15.03 -3.43 28.08
C ILE A 352 16.36 -2.80 28.47
N GLU A 353 17.49 -3.37 28.07
CA GLU A 353 18.82 -2.99 28.56
C GLU A 353 19.18 -1.52 28.31
N ASN A 354 20.10 -1.01 29.13
CA ASN A 354 20.70 0.30 28.86
C ASN A 354 21.57 0.21 27.61
N GLY A 355 21.32 1.09 26.63
CA GLY A 355 21.99 1.02 25.33
C GLY A 355 21.36 0.03 24.35
N CYS A 356 20.19 -0.53 24.68
CA CYS A 356 19.41 -1.38 23.78
C CYS A 356 19.11 -0.70 22.44
N LEU A 357 18.74 -1.52 21.46
CA LEU A 357 18.45 -1.04 20.10
C LEU A 357 17.33 0.01 20.07
N PHE A 358 16.30 -0.17 20.90
CA PHE A 358 15.16 0.73 21.01
C PHE A 358 14.91 1.16 22.45
N PRO A 359 15.38 2.36 22.85
CA PRO A 359 15.24 2.87 24.21
C PRO A 359 13.78 2.94 24.68
N ARG A 360 13.53 2.72 25.97
CA ARG A 360 12.18 2.69 26.56
C ARG A 360 11.34 3.93 26.27
N CYS A 361 11.96 5.10 26.21
CA CYS A 361 11.25 6.34 25.89
C CYS A 361 10.60 6.33 24.49
N LEU A 362 11.08 5.49 23.57
CA LEU A 362 10.53 5.33 22.22
C LEU A 362 9.24 4.52 22.22
N TRP A 363 9.17 3.42 22.96
CA TRP A 363 8.06 2.45 22.88
C TRP A 363 7.11 2.47 24.09
N ASN A 364 7.48 3.14 25.19
CA ASN A 364 6.61 3.31 26.35
C ASN A 364 5.62 4.47 26.15
N TYR A 365 4.37 4.27 26.52
CA TYR A 365 3.23 5.17 26.40
C TYR A 365 2.58 5.47 27.76
N TYR A 366 3.25 5.18 28.87
CA TYR A 366 2.74 5.58 30.17
C TYR A 366 2.59 7.11 30.23
N LYS A 367 1.43 7.60 30.68
CA LYS A 367 1.06 9.03 30.66
C LYS A 367 1.10 9.69 29.27
N PHE A 368 1.06 8.91 28.19
CA PHE A 368 1.02 9.43 26.83
C PHE A 368 -0.42 9.51 26.30
N ASN A 369 -0.88 10.74 26.04
CA ASN A 369 -2.25 11.01 25.56
C ASN A 369 -2.36 11.17 24.03
N GLY A 370 -1.26 11.00 23.29
CA GLY A 370 -1.24 11.11 21.83
C GLY A 370 -1.66 9.83 21.09
N ALA A 371 -1.66 9.88 19.76
CA ALA A 371 -1.91 8.70 18.94
C ALA A 371 -0.79 7.67 19.07
N ARG A 372 -1.14 6.40 19.28
CA ARG A 372 -0.19 5.32 19.59
C ARG A 372 0.05 4.35 18.43
N THR A 373 -0.83 4.36 17.42
CA THR A 373 -0.79 3.38 16.32
C THR A 373 -0.85 4.07 14.98
N ASN A 374 -0.32 3.39 13.96
CA ASN A 374 -0.27 3.87 12.60
C ASN A 374 -1.38 3.31 11.70
N ASN A 375 -2.50 2.88 12.28
CA ASN A 375 -3.56 2.13 11.58
C ASN A 375 -4.08 2.88 10.34
N GLY A 376 -4.13 4.22 10.39
CA GLY A 376 -4.56 5.03 9.26
C GLY A 376 -3.59 4.94 8.07
N CYS A 377 -2.28 4.93 8.33
CA CYS A 377 -1.26 4.77 7.29
C CYS A 377 -1.22 3.34 6.74
N GLU A 378 -1.38 2.32 7.58
CA GLU A 378 -1.49 0.93 7.12
C GLU A 378 -2.74 0.71 6.26
N GLY A 379 -3.89 1.24 6.70
CA GLY A 379 -5.14 1.20 5.93
C GLY A 379 -4.99 1.95 4.60
N TRP A 380 -4.25 3.05 4.61
CA TRP A 380 -3.89 3.79 3.41
C TRP A 380 -3.00 2.97 2.46
N HIS A 381 -1.90 2.38 2.95
CA HIS A 381 -1.04 1.50 2.14
C HIS A 381 -1.81 0.33 1.56
N HIS A 382 -2.72 -0.29 2.33
CA HIS A 382 -3.56 -1.37 1.83
C HIS A 382 -4.44 -0.90 0.67
N ARG A 383 -5.07 0.27 0.78
CA ARG A 383 -5.87 0.86 -0.30
C ARG A 383 -5.03 1.16 -1.54
N LEU A 384 -3.87 1.80 -1.37
CA LEU A 384 -2.95 2.10 -2.48
C LEU A 384 -2.54 0.81 -3.21
N ASN A 385 -2.12 -0.21 -2.47
CA ASN A 385 -1.75 -1.51 -3.03
C ASN A 385 -2.91 -2.18 -3.77
N SER A 386 -4.14 -2.05 -3.27
CA SER A 386 -5.34 -2.57 -3.90
C SER A 386 -5.68 -1.87 -5.22
N ASN A 387 -5.45 -0.55 -5.31
CA ASN A 387 -5.69 0.23 -6.53
C ASN A 387 -4.64 -0.06 -7.61
N ILE A 388 -3.35 -0.09 -7.21
CA ILE A 388 -2.25 -0.39 -8.13
C ILE A 388 -2.32 -1.83 -8.63
N ASN A 389 -2.61 -2.76 -7.71
CA ASN A 389 -2.80 -4.20 -7.95
C ASN A 389 -1.70 -4.84 -8.83
N SER A 390 -0.45 -4.42 -8.68
CA SER A 390 0.71 -4.96 -9.38
C SER A 390 1.85 -5.13 -8.39
N SER A 391 2.61 -6.22 -8.49
CA SER A 391 3.80 -6.45 -7.66
C SER A 391 4.99 -5.60 -8.11
N ASN A 392 5.02 -5.22 -9.39
CA ASN A 392 6.02 -4.34 -9.99
C ASN A 392 5.28 -3.31 -10.84
N PRO A 393 4.68 -2.28 -10.22
CA PRO A 393 3.92 -1.29 -10.95
C PRO A 393 4.84 -0.42 -11.83
N ASN A 394 4.31 -0.01 -12.98
CA ASN A 394 4.96 1.03 -13.77
C ASN A 394 5.02 2.32 -12.93
N LEU A 395 6.18 3.00 -12.93
CA LEU A 395 6.42 4.23 -12.18
C LEU A 395 5.35 5.31 -12.42
N TYR A 396 5.00 5.54 -13.68
CA TYR A 396 4.00 6.52 -14.07
C TYR A 396 2.60 6.12 -13.60
N GLN A 397 2.28 4.83 -13.55
CA GLN A 397 1.04 4.33 -12.95
C GLN A 397 0.99 4.68 -11.46
N VAL A 398 2.08 4.49 -10.72
CA VAL A 398 2.13 4.84 -9.28
C VAL A 398 1.94 6.35 -9.10
N ILE A 399 2.63 7.17 -9.89
CA ILE A 399 2.50 8.64 -9.85
C ILE A 399 1.05 9.07 -10.07
N ASP A 400 0.38 8.47 -11.05
CA ASP A 400 -1.03 8.74 -11.35
C ASP A 400 -1.94 8.39 -10.16
N GLU A 401 -1.70 7.27 -9.48
CA GLU A 401 -2.45 6.91 -8.27
C GLU A 401 -2.14 7.86 -7.10
N LEU A 402 -0.89 8.30 -6.92
CA LEU A 402 -0.52 9.26 -5.89
C LEU A 402 -1.23 10.61 -6.10
N LYS A 403 -1.33 11.07 -7.35
CA LYS A 403 -2.06 12.29 -7.70
C LYS A 403 -3.56 12.19 -7.41
N ARG A 404 -4.17 11.06 -7.76
CA ARG A 404 -5.59 10.79 -7.46
C ARG A 404 -5.84 10.74 -5.97
N ASP A 405 -4.98 10.06 -5.22
CA ASP A 405 -5.09 9.96 -3.77
C ASP A 405 -4.91 11.32 -3.09
N TYR A 406 -3.91 12.10 -3.49
CA TYR A 406 -3.72 13.46 -3.01
C TYR A 406 -4.95 14.34 -3.26
N ALA A 407 -5.46 14.37 -4.50
CA ALA A 407 -6.65 15.14 -4.85
C ALA A 407 -7.88 14.71 -4.04
N PHE A 408 -8.10 13.40 -3.88
CA PHE A 408 -9.19 12.85 -3.08
C PHE A 408 -9.10 13.28 -1.61
N ASN A 409 -7.90 13.20 -1.03
CA ASN A 409 -7.68 13.56 0.37
C ASN A 409 -7.87 15.08 0.59
N MET A 410 -7.37 15.91 -0.31
CA MET A 410 -7.55 17.37 -0.25
C MET A 410 -9.03 17.76 -0.40
N ALA A 411 -9.75 17.13 -1.33
CA ALA A 411 -11.19 17.33 -1.49
C ALA A 411 -11.97 16.91 -0.22
N THR A 412 -11.60 15.77 0.38
CA THR A 412 -12.19 15.28 1.62
C THR A 412 -11.94 16.23 2.78
N ILE A 413 -10.71 16.74 2.93
CA ILE A 413 -10.39 17.73 3.97
C ILE A 413 -11.25 18.98 3.78
N LYS A 414 -11.30 19.56 2.57
CA LYS A 414 -12.13 20.74 2.28
C LYS A 414 -13.59 20.51 2.61
N GLN A 415 -14.14 19.35 2.23
CA GLN A 415 -15.53 18.98 2.54
C GLN A 415 -15.77 18.92 4.06
N LEU A 416 -14.87 18.30 4.81
CA LEU A 416 -15.01 18.13 6.25
C LEU A 416 -14.80 19.44 7.02
N THR A 417 -13.94 20.34 6.54
CA THR A 417 -13.79 21.67 7.13
C THR A 417 -15.03 22.54 6.90
N SER A 418 -15.73 22.35 5.77
CA SER A 418 -16.98 23.06 5.46
C SER A 418 -18.24 22.45 6.10
N SER A 419 -18.14 21.22 6.62
CA SER A 419 -19.27 20.49 7.20
C SER A 419 -19.26 20.54 8.72
N THR A 420 -20.44 20.56 9.33
CA THR A 420 -20.60 20.41 10.79
C THR A 420 -20.47 18.95 11.26
N SER A 421 -20.55 17.97 10.35
CA SER A 421 -20.48 16.55 10.68
C SER A 421 -19.08 15.98 10.53
N LYS A 422 -18.47 15.54 11.65
CA LYS A 422 -17.17 14.85 11.64
C LYS A 422 -17.33 13.33 11.48
N PRO A 423 -16.38 12.64 10.82
CA PRO A 423 -16.38 11.17 10.75
C PRO A 423 -16.31 10.55 12.15
N ARG A 424 -17.11 9.52 12.41
CA ARG A 424 -17.09 8.80 13.69
C ARG A 424 -15.88 7.87 13.76
N ARG A 425 -15.11 7.96 14.84
CA ARG A 425 -14.08 6.96 15.17
C ARG A 425 -14.74 5.64 15.55
N ASN A 426 -14.09 4.52 15.23
CA ASN A 426 -14.60 3.20 15.59
C ASN A 426 -14.74 3.08 17.12
N PRO A 427 -15.96 2.83 17.66
CA PRO A 427 -16.21 2.81 19.10
C PRO A 427 -15.33 1.81 19.86
N LYS A 428 -14.96 0.67 19.25
CA LYS A 428 -14.08 -0.32 19.89
C LYS A 428 -12.72 0.27 20.29
N PHE A 429 -12.11 1.07 19.41
CA PHE A 429 -10.82 1.69 19.69
C PHE A 429 -10.95 2.83 20.71
N VAL A 430 -12.04 3.59 20.64
CA VAL A 430 -12.34 4.66 21.61
C VAL A 430 -12.50 4.07 23.02
N HIS A 431 -13.33 3.04 23.18
CA HIS A 431 -13.56 2.39 24.47
C HIS A 431 -12.30 1.73 25.02
N ARG A 432 -11.49 1.08 24.17
CA ARG A 432 -10.22 0.49 24.60
C ARG A 432 -9.25 1.56 25.09
N ASN A 433 -9.14 2.68 24.38
CA ASN A 433 -8.27 3.78 24.78
C ASN A 433 -8.75 4.40 26.10
N GLN A 434 -10.05 4.61 26.25
CA GLN A 434 -10.65 5.11 27.49
C GLN A 434 -10.34 4.18 28.67
N ARG A 435 -10.53 2.87 28.50
CA ARG A 435 -10.21 1.88 29.54
C ARG A 435 -8.75 1.93 29.97
N ILE A 436 -7.81 2.11 29.04
CA ILE A 436 -6.38 2.24 29.38
C ILE A 436 -6.13 3.49 30.23
N ILE A 437 -6.76 4.62 29.87
CA ILE A 437 -6.66 5.88 30.61
C ILE A 437 -7.27 5.73 32.01
N ASP A 438 -8.46 5.14 32.13
CA ASP A 438 -9.14 4.94 33.41
C ASP A 438 -8.34 4.05 34.35
N LEU A 439 -7.73 2.97 33.83
CA LEU A 439 -6.86 2.09 34.60
C LEU A 439 -5.60 2.83 35.09
N MET A 440 -4.99 3.65 34.23
CA MET A 440 -3.82 4.47 34.59
C MET A 440 -4.17 5.47 35.69
N ASN A 441 -5.29 6.19 35.56
CA ASN A 441 -5.73 7.17 36.55
C ASN A 441 -5.97 6.51 37.92
N ARG A 442 -6.63 5.35 37.94
CA ARG A 442 -6.86 4.61 39.19
C ARG A 442 -5.55 4.16 39.86
N TYR A 443 -4.54 3.80 39.08
CA TYR A 443 -3.22 3.46 39.61
C TYR A 443 -2.52 4.70 40.18
N GLU A 444 -2.53 5.83 39.46
CA GLU A 444 -1.97 7.11 39.93
C GLU A 444 -2.66 7.66 41.19
N GLU A 445 -3.95 7.40 41.35
CA GLU A 445 -4.72 7.74 42.56
C GLU A 445 -4.49 6.77 43.73
N GLY A 446 -3.65 5.74 43.58
CA GLY A 446 -3.41 4.71 44.59
C GLY A 446 -4.58 3.74 44.81
N ARG A 447 -5.60 3.75 43.94
CA ARG A 447 -6.81 2.91 44.03
C ARG A 447 -6.66 1.56 43.32
N LEU A 448 -5.51 1.30 42.70
CA LEU A 448 -5.21 0.08 41.97
C LEU A 448 -3.74 -0.28 42.18
N PRO A 449 -3.42 -1.41 42.84
CA PRO A 449 -2.04 -1.86 43.01
C PRO A 449 -1.35 -2.14 41.67
N LEU A 450 -0.01 -2.04 41.61
CA LEU A 450 0.77 -2.23 40.38
C LEU A 450 0.49 -3.58 39.70
N THR A 451 0.41 -4.66 40.47
CA THR A 451 0.16 -6.02 39.96
C THR A 451 -1.22 -6.13 39.29
N GLU A 452 -2.25 -5.55 39.91
CA GLU A 452 -3.61 -5.54 39.37
C GLU A 452 -3.74 -4.60 38.16
N TYR A 453 -3.03 -3.45 38.19
CA TYR A 453 -2.94 -2.55 37.05
C TYR A 453 -2.31 -3.24 35.84
N PHE A 454 -1.17 -3.89 36.04
CA PHE A 454 -0.45 -4.61 35.00
C PHE A 454 -1.29 -5.72 34.37
N ASP A 455 -1.93 -6.56 35.20
CA ASP A 455 -2.84 -7.62 34.72
C ASP A 455 -4.03 -7.05 33.93
N LYS A 456 -4.69 -5.99 34.43
CA LYS A 456 -5.83 -5.40 33.71
C LYS A 456 -5.44 -4.77 32.39
N ILE A 457 -4.24 -4.18 32.30
CA ILE A 457 -3.72 -3.63 31.05
C ILE A 457 -3.41 -4.75 30.06
N SER A 458 -2.72 -5.82 30.47
CA SER A 458 -2.35 -6.94 29.59
C SER A 458 -3.59 -7.61 28.96
N GLN A 459 -4.65 -7.78 29.75
CA GLN A 459 -5.94 -8.27 29.25
C GLN A 459 -6.62 -7.28 28.29
N THR A 460 -6.49 -5.97 28.54
CA THR A 460 -7.12 -4.93 27.72
C THR A 460 -6.47 -4.81 26.33
N ILE A 461 -5.15 -4.96 26.24
CA ILE A 461 -4.43 -4.93 24.97
C ILE A 461 -4.50 -6.28 24.22
N GLY A 462 -4.62 -7.39 24.95
CA GLY A 462 -4.62 -8.75 24.44
C GLY A 462 -5.91 -9.21 23.76
N LYS A 463 -7.02 -8.50 23.96
CA LYS A 463 -8.27 -8.73 23.24
C LYS A 463 -8.10 -8.23 21.80
N LYS A 464 -7.85 -9.16 20.86
CA LYS A 464 -7.98 -8.86 19.42
C LYS A 464 -9.34 -8.19 19.21
N SER A 465 -9.34 -7.04 18.54
CA SER A 465 -10.52 -6.54 17.86
C SER A 465 -10.90 -7.60 16.82
N GLN A 466 -11.79 -8.51 17.21
CA GLN A 466 -12.55 -9.35 16.28
C GLN A 466 -13.28 -8.46 15.28
#